data_AF-A0A6L3XSU0-F1
#
_entry.id   AF-A0A6L3XSU0-F1
#
_cell.length_a   1.000
_cell.length_b   1.000
_cell.length_c   1.000
_cell.angle_alpha   90.00
_cell.angle_beta   90.00
_cell.angle_gamma   90.00
#
_symmetry.space_group_name_H-M   'P 1'
#
loop_
_entity.id
_entity.type
_entity.pdbx_description
1 polymer ?
#
loop_
_entity_poly.entity_id
_entity_poly.type
_entity_poly.pdbx_seq_one_letter_code
_entity_poly.pdbx_strand_id
1 'polypeptide(L)'
;MSLREKTISGAKWSAMATIVIIGLGLVQMTVLARIIDNHQFGLLTVSLVIIALADTLSDFGIANSIIQRKEISHLELTTLYWLNVGLGIFVFVLVFLLSDVIAGVLHNPDLAPLMRSLSFAFVVIPHGQQFRALMQKELEFNIIGMIELSAVRAGRP
;
A
#
# COMPACT_ATOMS: atom_id res chain seq x y z
N MET A 1 17.26 -27.97 2.12
CA MET A 1 16.99 -27.12 0.93
C MET A 1 18.10 -26.11 0.82
N SER A 2 18.77 -26.05 -0.33
CA SER A 2 19.79 -25.02 -0.57
C SER A 2 19.15 -23.63 -0.62
N LEU A 3 19.90 -22.57 -0.30
CA LEU A 3 19.45 -21.18 -0.44
C LEU A 3 18.82 -20.91 -1.81
N ARG A 4 19.39 -21.52 -2.87
CA ARG A 4 18.92 -21.42 -4.25
C ARG A 4 17.52 -22.01 -4.44
N GLU A 5 17.20 -23.12 -3.79
CA GLU A 5 15.85 -23.72 -3.84
C GLU A 5 14.81 -22.89 -3.09
N LYS A 6 15.15 -22.36 -1.91
CA LYS A 6 14.25 -21.49 -1.14
C LYS A 6 13.94 -20.18 -1.88
N THR A 7 14.94 -19.57 -2.51
CA THR A 7 14.73 -18.36 -3.32
C THR A 7 13.86 -18.65 -4.54
N ILE A 8 14.09 -19.77 -5.25
CA ILE A 8 13.30 -20.12 -6.44
C ILE A 8 11.85 -20.47 -6.07
N SER A 9 11.61 -21.22 -4.98
CA SER A 9 10.26 -21.57 -4.56
C SER A 9 9.49 -20.34 -4.04
N GLY A 10 10.14 -19.49 -3.24
CA GLY A 10 9.57 -18.24 -2.75
C GLY A 10 9.24 -17.26 -3.88
N ALA A 11 10.16 -17.08 -4.83
CA ALA A 11 9.94 -16.22 -5.99
C ALA A 11 8.78 -16.71 -6.87
N LYS A 12 8.67 -18.02 -7.11
CA LYS A 12 7.53 -18.62 -7.84
C LYS A 12 6.21 -18.35 -7.14
N TRP A 13 6.16 -18.49 -5.81
CA TRP A 13 4.95 -18.24 -5.03
C TRP A 13 4.55 -16.76 -5.07
N SER A 14 5.51 -15.84 -4.91
CA SER A 14 5.27 -14.41 -5.01
C SER A 14 4.77 -14.00 -6.40
N ALA A 15 5.36 -14.56 -7.45
CA ALA A 15 4.94 -14.30 -8.82
C ALA A 15 3.50 -14.78 -9.07
N MET A 16 3.17 -15.98 -8.59
CA MET A 16 1.81 -16.52 -8.70
C MET A 16 0.80 -15.68 -7.90
N ALA A 17 1.14 -15.30 -6.66
CA ALA A 17 0.31 -14.42 -5.85
C ALA A 17 0.08 -13.08 -6.56
N THR A 18 1.13 -12.48 -7.12
CA THR A 18 1.04 -11.21 -7.87
C THR A 18 0.11 -11.33 -9.07
N ILE A 19 0.23 -12.41 -9.86
CA ILE A 19 -0.66 -12.66 -11.01
C ILE A 19 -2.13 -12.77 -10.55
N VAL A 20 -2.38 -13.50 -9.46
CA VAL A 20 -3.73 -13.65 -8.89
C VAL A 20 -4.27 -12.30 -8.41
N ILE A 21 -3.46 -11.51 -7.71
CA ILE A 21 -3.85 -10.19 -7.20
C ILE A 21 -4.18 -9.24 -8.36
N ILE A 22 -3.33 -9.16 -9.38
CA ILE A 22 -3.55 -8.33 -10.57
C ILE A 22 -4.82 -8.79 -11.31
N GLY A 23 -4.97 -10.10 -11.52
CA GLY A 23 -6.16 -10.66 -12.17
C GLY A 23 -7.45 -10.34 -11.41
N LEU A 24 -7.43 -10.48 -10.09
CA LEU A 24 -8.55 -10.11 -9.23
C LEU A 24 -8.84 -8.61 -9.28
N GLY A 25 -7.80 -7.77 -9.25
CA GLY A 25 -7.94 -6.32 -9.36
C GLY A 25 -8.56 -5.88 -10.69
N LEU A 26 -8.16 -6.50 -11.81
CA LEU A 26 -8.75 -6.23 -13.12
C LEU A 26 -10.23 -6.62 -13.18
N VAL A 27 -10.58 -7.79 -12.64
CA VAL A 27 -11.99 -8.21 -12.55
C VAL A 27 -12.79 -7.24 -11.69
N GLN A 28 -12.25 -6.85 -10.54
CA GLN A 28 -12.89 -5.90 -9.64
C GLN A 28 -13.11 -4.55 -10.32
N MET A 29 -12.10 -3.98 -10.98
CA MET A 29 -12.24 -2.73 -11.71
C MET A 29 -13.27 -2.82 -12.84
N THR A 30 -13.29 -3.93 -13.58
CA THR A 30 -14.26 -4.16 -14.66
C THR A 30 -15.69 -4.26 -14.13
N VAL A 31 -15.88 -4.93 -12.99
CA VAL A 31 -17.19 -5.05 -12.33
C VAL A 31 -17.63 -3.71 -11.76
N LEU A 32 -16.74 -3.00 -11.05
CA LEU A 32 -17.02 -1.66 -10.54
C LEU A 32 -17.41 -0.72 -11.69
N ALA A 33 -16.65 -0.70 -12.78
CA ALA A 33 -16.95 0.14 -13.94
C ALA A 33 -18.32 -0.14 -14.60
N ARG A 34 -18.93 -1.31 -14.35
CA ARG A 34 -20.29 -1.64 -14.80
C ARG A 34 -21.38 -1.28 -13.80
N ILE A 35 -21.06 -1.18 -12.51
CA ILE A 35 -22.02 -0.92 -11.42
C ILE A 35 -22.03 0.56 -11.03
N ILE A 36 -20.88 1.24 -11.20
CA ILE A 36 -20.65 2.62 -10.81
C ILE A 36 -21.12 3.58 -11.90
N ASP A 37 -21.88 4.61 -11.51
CA ASP A 37 -22.25 5.73 -12.39
C ASP A 37 -21.01 6.54 -12.81
N ASN A 38 -21.03 7.12 -14.02
CA ASN A 38 -19.93 7.92 -14.58
C ASN A 38 -19.35 8.97 -13.61
N HIS A 39 -20.20 9.56 -12.76
CA HIS A 39 -19.80 10.53 -11.74
C HIS A 39 -18.89 9.91 -10.66
N GLN A 40 -19.27 8.74 -10.15
CA GLN A 40 -18.53 8.02 -9.10
C GLN A 40 -17.21 7.43 -9.63
N PHE A 41 -17.13 7.09 -10.92
CA PHE A 41 -15.88 6.63 -11.53
C PHE A 41 -14.82 7.75 -11.60
N GLY A 42 -15.25 8.98 -11.90
CA GLY A 42 -14.37 10.16 -11.88
C GLY A 42 -13.81 10.44 -10.48
N LEU A 43 -14.67 10.41 -9.46
CA LEU A 43 -14.29 10.52 -8.04
C LEU A 43 -13.25 9.49 -7.63
N LEU A 44 -13.48 8.23 -7.96
CA LEU A 44 -12.55 7.14 -7.65
C LEU A 44 -11.20 7.35 -8.34
N THR A 45 -11.21 7.71 -9.62
CA THR A 45 -9.98 7.90 -10.40
C THR A 45 -9.10 9.01 -9.83
N VAL A 46 -9.69 10.18 -9.54
CA VAL A 46 -8.97 11.30 -8.94
C VAL A 46 -8.43 10.94 -7.56
N SER A 47 -9.24 10.26 -6.74
CA SER A 47 -8.82 9.80 -5.41
C SER A 47 -7.62 8.86 -5.49
N LEU A 48 -7.66 7.88 -6.41
CA LEU A 48 -6.57 6.92 -6.60
C LEU A 48 -5.26 7.61 -7.01
N VAL A 49 -5.32 8.61 -7.89
CA VAL A 49 -4.13 9.38 -8.30
C VAL A 49 -3.53 10.14 -7.13
N ILE A 50 -4.36 10.82 -6.33
CA ILE A 50 -3.89 11.59 -5.17
C ILE A 50 -3.28 10.65 -4.12
N ILE A 51 -3.93 9.51 -3.87
CA ILE A 51 -3.44 8.51 -2.92
C ILE A 51 -2.13 7.90 -3.39
N ALA A 52 -2.01 7.55 -4.67
CA ALA A 52 -0.76 7.02 -5.20
C ALA A 52 0.40 8.01 -5.05
N LEU A 53 0.14 9.31 -5.27
CA LEU A 53 1.13 10.36 -5.04
C LEU A 53 1.52 10.46 -3.55
N ALA A 54 0.53 10.46 -2.66
CA ALA A 54 0.74 10.51 -1.22
C ALA A 54 1.47 9.26 -0.69
N ASP A 55 1.17 8.08 -1.24
CA ASP A 55 1.84 6.81 -0.91
C ASP A 55 3.30 6.83 -1.33
N THR A 56 3.58 7.34 -2.54
CA THR A 56 4.96 7.54 -3.02
C THR A 56 5.76 8.49 -2.10
N LEU A 57 5.10 9.52 -1.56
CA LEU A 57 5.71 10.43 -0.59
C LEU A 57 5.89 9.78 0.79
N SER A 58 5.03 8.84 1.18
CA SER A 58 5.14 8.12 2.45
C SER A 58 6.21 7.02 2.40
N ASP A 59 6.41 6.39 1.25
CA ASP A 59 7.38 5.29 1.09
C ASP A 59 8.78 5.80 0.69
N PHE A 60 9.22 6.92 1.29
CA PHE A 60 10.40 7.74 0.89
C PHE A 60 11.77 7.03 1.04
N GLY A 61 11.93 5.83 0.46
CA GLY A 61 13.16 5.05 0.43
C GLY A 61 13.46 4.26 1.71
N ILE A 62 12.59 4.30 2.72
CA ILE A 62 12.81 3.62 4.01
C ILE A 62 12.89 2.11 3.81
N ALA A 63 11.95 1.51 3.08
CA ALA A 63 11.96 0.07 2.78
C ALA A 63 13.23 -0.35 2.01
N ASN A 64 13.64 0.43 1.00
CA ASN A 64 14.86 0.16 0.22
C ASN A 64 16.14 0.25 1.06
N SER A 65 16.19 1.17 2.03
CA SER A 65 17.33 1.30 2.94
C SER A 65 17.49 0.09 3.87
N ILE A 66 16.38 -0.52 4.29
CA ILE A 66 16.36 -1.74 5.12
C ILE A 66 16.86 -2.95 4.32
N ILE A 67 16.41 -3.08 3.07
CA ILE A 67 16.73 -4.23 2.21
C ILE A 67 18.21 -4.22 1.79
N GLN A 68 18.80 -3.05 1.53
CA GLN A 68 20.18 -2.97 1.02
C GLN A 68 21.27 -3.16 2.10
N ARG A 69 20.97 -2.93 3.39
CA ARG A 69 21.95 -3.07 4.46
C ARG A 69 22.08 -4.52 4.93
N LYS A 70 23.30 -5.06 4.92
CA LYS A 70 23.59 -6.42 5.43
C LYS A 70 23.28 -6.56 6.92
N GLU A 71 23.85 -5.68 7.75
CA GLU A 71 23.62 -5.64 9.19
C GLU A 71 22.85 -4.35 9.55
N ILE A 72 21.77 -4.49 10.31
CA ILE A 72 20.98 -3.37 10.83
C ILE A 72 20.88 -3.58 12.33
N SER A 73 21.26 -2.56 13.10
CA SER A 73 21.12 -2.61 14.56
C SER A 73 19.65 -2.49 14.96
N HIS A 74 19.29 -3.02 16.14
CA HIS A 74 17.93 -2.83 16.69
C HIS A 74 17.54 -1.35 16.80
N LEU A 75 18.50 -0.48 17.14
CA LEU A 75 18.28 0.96 17.27
C LEU A 75 17.94 1.62 15.92
N GLU A 76 18.66 1.26 14.84
CA GLU A 76 18.35 1.74 13.49
C GLU A 76 16.98 1.24 13.04
N LEU A 77 16.64 -0.02 13.33
CA LEU A 77 15.36 -0.60 12.96
C LEU A 77 14.19 0.12 13.66
N THR A 78 14.30 0.38 14.96
CA THR A 78 13.30 1.16 15.69
C THR A 78 13.25 2.61 15.22
N THR A 79 14.37 3.21 14.84
CA THR A 79 14.40 4.59 14.31
C THR A 79 13.69 4.69 12.96
N LEU A 80 13.97 3.77 12.05
CA LEU A 80 13.32 3.71 10.73
C LEU A 80 11.82 3.41 10.84
N TYR A 81 11.42 2.60 11.83
CA TYR A 81 10.01 2.38 12.14
C TYR A 81 9.29 3.67 12.49
N TRP A 82 9.78 4.38 13.51
CA TRP A 82 9.15 5.61 13.99
C TRP A 82 9.19 6.72 12.95
N LEU A 83 10.23 6.76 12.11
CA LEU A 83 10.29 7.66 10.97
C LEU A 83 9.17 7.34 9.97
N ASN A 84 8.97 6.07 9.62
CA ASN A 84 7.93 5.67 8.67
C ASN A 84 6.52 5.95 9.22
N VAL A 85 6.27 5.61 10.48
CA VAL A 85 4.99 5.90 11.15
C VAL A 85 4.75 7.41 11.24
N GLY A 86 5.78 8.18 11.61
CA GLY A 86 5.69 9.65 11.67
C GLY A 86 5.40 10.28 10.31
N LEU A 87 6.03 9.76 9.24
CA LEU A 87 5.79 10.21 7.88
C LEU A 87 4.37 9.85 7.40
N GLY A 88 3.89 8.65 7.69
CA GLY A 88 2.52 8.24 7.39
C GLY A 88 1.48 9.10 8.11
N ILE A 89 1.69 9.41 9.39
CA ILE A 89 0.84 10.36 10.15
C ILE A 89 0.89 11.76 9.54
N PHE A 90 2.07 12.23 9.15
CA PHE A 90 2.22 13.54 8.49
C PHE A 90 1.44 13.60 7.17
N VAL A 91 1.58 12.58 6.32
CA VAL A 91 0.84 12.45 5.06
C VAL A 91 -0.67 12.34 5.31
N PHE A 92 -1.10 11.56 6.31
CA PHE A 92 -2.50 11.49 6.74
C PHE A 92 -3.06 12.88 7.05
N VAL A 93 -2.42 13.64 7.94
CA VAL A 93 -2.88 14.99 8.33
C VAL A 93 -2.93 15.90 7.11
N LEU A 94 -1.90 15.85 6.25
CA LEU A 94 -1.83 16.67 5.05
C LEU A 94 -2.97 16.36 4.07
N VAL A 95 -3.22 15.08 3.77
CA VAL A 95 -4.32 14.67 2.88
C VAL A 95 -5.68 14.98 3.52
N PHE A 96 -5.84 14.78 4.82
CA PHE A 96 -7.07 15.07 5.54
C PHE A 96 -7.43 16.57 5.48
N LEU A 97 -6.47 17.45 5.72
CA LEU A 97 -6.69 18.91 5.66
C LEU A 97 -6.86 19.43 4.24
N LEU A 98 -6.12 18.86 3.26
CA LEU A 98 -6.24 19.27 1.87
C LEU A 98 -7.48 18.69 1.18
N SER A 99 -8.15 17.69 1.77
CA SER A 99 -9.34 17.04 1.18
C SER A 99 -10.44 18.04 0.80
N ASP A 100 -10.75 19.01 1.65
CA ASP A 100 -11.77 20.01 1.39
C ASP A 100 -11.35 21.01 0.31
N VAL A 101 -10.07 21.40 0.30
CA VAL A 101 -9.51 22.31 -0.71
C VAL A 101 -9.57 21.65 -2.08
N ILE A 102 -9.16 20.38 -2.17
CA ILE A 102 -9.15 19.60 -3.40
C ILE A 102 -10.59 19.39 -3.90
N ALA A 103 -11.53 19.04 -3.02
CA ALA A 103 -12.95 18.92 -3.35
C ALA A 103 -13.53 20.24 -3.89
N GLY A 104 -13.13 21.39 -3.31
CA GLY A 104 -13.51 22.72 -3.79
C GLY A 104 -12.95 23.04 -5.18
N VAL A 105 -11.66 22.77 -5.43
CA VAL A 105 -11.02 23.01 -6.74
C VAL A 105 -11.63 22.15 -7.84
N LEU A 106 -11.95 20.90 -7.53
CA LEU A 106 -12.56 19.94 -8.47
C LEU A 106 -14.08 20.05 -8.57
N HIS A 107 -14.70 20.99 -7.83
CA HIS A 107 -16.14 21.20 -7.79
C HIS A 107 -16.94 19.93 -7.49
N ASN A 108 -16.39 19.04 -6.65
CA ASN A 108 -17.00 17.76 -6.32
C ASN A 108 -17.02 17.52 -4.79
N PRO A 109 -18.16 17.73 -4.12
CA PRO A 109 -18.25 17.65 -2.66
C PRO A 109 -18.09 16.22 -2.13
N ASP A 110 -18.37 15.20 -2.94
CA ASP A 110 -18.25 13.80 -2.55
C ASP A 110 -16.78 13.35 -2.45
N LEU A 111 -15.84 14.15 -2.96
CA LEU A 111 -14.41 13.83 -2.96
C LEU A 111 -13.79 13.97 -1.57
N ALA A 112 -14.22 14.98 -0.80
CA ALA A 112 -13.70 15.23 0.55
C ALA A 112 -13.90 14.03 1.50
N PRO A 113 -15.13 13.48 1.69
CA PRO A 113 -15.33 12.35 2.59
C PRO A 113 -14.62 11.08 2.11
N LEU A 114 -14.52 10.86 0.78
CA LEU A 114 -13.80 9.74 0.20
C LEU A 114 -12.29 9.84 0.51
N MET A 115 -11.68 10.99 0.25
CA MET A 115 -10.27 11.24 0.53
C MET A 115 -9.94 11.15 2.02
N ARG A 116 -10.79 11.69 2.90
CA ARG A 116 -10.61 11.57 4.36
C ARG A 116 -10.64 10.11 4.79
N SER A 117 -11.60 9.33 4.29
CA SER A 117 -11.69 7.90 4.61
C SER A 117 -10.44 7.14 4.17
N LEU A 118 -9.96 7.43 2.96
CA LEU A 118 -8.77 6.79 2.41
C LEU A 118 -7.48 7.24 3.10
N SER A 119 -7.43 8.46 3.62
CA SER A 119 -6.25 8.97 4.33
C SER A 119 -5.88 8.12 5.56
N PHE A 120 -6.85 7.48 6.23
CA PHE A 120 -6.58 6.59 7.36
C PHE A 120 -5.68 5.41 6.99
N ALA A 121 -5.64 5.03 5.71
CA ALA A 121 -4.72 4.01 5.23
C ALA A 121 -3.25 4.40 5.50
N PHE A 122 -2.89 5.68 5.43
CA PHE A 122 -1.53 6.16 5.73
C PHE A 122 -1.15 6.06 7.21
N VAL A 123 -2.11 5.85 8.11
CA VAL A 123 -1.83 5.55 9.51
C VAL A 123 -1.57 4.06 9.69
N VAL A 124 -2.35 3.21 9.02
CA VAL A 124 -2.33 1.75 9.23
C VAL A 124 -1.21 1.05 8.45
N ILE A 125 -1.00 1.44 7.18
CA ILE A 125 -0.06 0.78 6.25
C ILE A 125 1.40 0.81 6.76
N PRO A 126 1.94 1.94 7.27
CA PRO A 126 3.34 2.01 7.68
C PRO A 126 3.74 0.99 8.75
N HIS A 127 2.79 0.59 9.61
CA HIS A 127 3.02 -0.43 10.63
C HIS A 127 3.36 -1.79 10.01
N GLY A 128 2.68 -2.17 8.92
CA GLY A 128 2.94 -3.43 8.22
C GLY A 128 4.14 -3.39 7.29
N GLN A 129 4.49 -2.21 6.77
CA GLN A 129 5.58 -2.03 5.79
C GLN A 129 6.94 -2.47 6.36
N GLN A 130 7.23 -2.19 7.63
CA GLN A 130 8.51 -2.60 8.21
C GLN A 130 8.64 -4.12 8.30
N PHE A 131 7.61 -4.82 8.77
CA PHE A 131 7.60 -6.29 8.84
C PHE A 131 7.73 -6.90 7.44
N ARG A 132 7.05 -6.30 6.45
CA ARG A 132 7.17 -6.71 5.05
C ARG A 132 8.60 -6.56 4.54
N ALA A 133 9.25 -5.43 4.80
CA ALA A 133 10.63 -5.19 4.40
C ALA A 133 11.60 -6.20 5.06
N LEU A 134 11.37 -6.56 6.32
CA LEU A 134 12.17 -7.57 7.02
C LEU A 134 11.97 -8.98 6.41
N MET A 135 10.72 -9.40 6.17
CA MET A 135 10.42 -10.69 5.52
C MET A 135 11.01 -10.76 4.10
N GLN A 136 11.02 -9.65 3.35
CA GLN A 136 11.67 -9.57 2.04
C GLN A 136 13.18 -9.75 2.15
N LYS A 137 13.81 -9.13 3.15
CA LYS A 137 15.25 -9.29 3.44
C LYS A 137 15.60 -10.73 3.81
N GLU A 138 14.73 -11.42 4.55
CA GLU A 138 14.88 -12.83 4.94
C GLU A 138 14.48 -13.83 3.84
N LEU A 139 14.07 -13.33 2.66
CA LEU A 139 13.62 -14.12 1.51
C LEU A 139 12.35 -14.96 1.80
N GLU A 140 11.53 -14.54 2.76
CA GLU A 140 10.28 -15.20 3.16
C GLU A 140 9.09 -14.81 2.25
N PHE A 141 9.30 -14.83 0.94
CA PHE A 141 8.31 -14.41 -0.07
C PHE A 141 7.03 -15.27 -0.08
N ASN A 142 7.11 -16.52 0.39
CA ASN A 142 5.96 -17.40 0.55
C ASN A 142 4.96 -16.85 1.58
N ILE A 143 5.45 -16.32 2.70
CA ILE A 143 4.63 -15.76 3.78
C ILE A 143 4.00 -14.45 3.31
N ILE A 144 4.79 -13.59 2.66
CA ILE A 144 4.29 -12.35 2.06
C ILE A 144 3.13 -12.64 1.09
N GLY A 145 3.32 -13.58 0.16
CA GLY A 145 2.27 -13.94 -0.81
C GLY A 145 1.01 -14.49 -0.14
N MET A 146 1.13 -15.22 0.98
CA MET A 146 -0.03 -15.73 1.72
C MET A 146 -0.78 -14.64 2.49
N ILE A 147 -0.06 -13.66 3.05
CA ILE A 147 -0.66 -12.48 3.70
C ILE A 147 -1.43 -11.66 2.66
N GLU A 148 -0.82 -11.39 1.51
CA GLU A 148 -1.44 -10.59 0.43
C GLU A 148 -2.71 -11.30 -0.11
N LEU A 149 -2.66 -12.62 -0.33
CA LEU A 149 -3.82 -13.39 -0.80
C LEU A 149 -4.97 -13.40 0.22
N SER A 150 -4.64 -13.48 1.52
CA SER A 150 -5.61 -13.42 2.62
C SER A 150 -6.25 -12.04 2.72
N ALA A 151 -5.45 -10.98 2.57
CA ALA A 151 -5.92 -9.59 2.62
C ALA A 151 -6.88 -9.27 1.46
N VAL A 152 -6.56 -9.67 0.24
CA VAL A 152 -7.45 -9.48 -0.93
C VAL A 152 -8.78 -10.20 -0.74
N ARG A 153 -8.79 -11.35 -0.07
CA ARG A 153 -10.02 -12.09 0.22
C ARG A 153 -10.85 -11.42 1.33
N ALA A 154 -10.21 -10.83 2.34
CA ALA A 154 -10.88 -10.11 3.43
C ALA A 154 -11.40 -8.73 3.03
N GLY A 155 -10.76 -8.07 2.06
CA GLY A 155 -11.20 -6.77 1.51
C GLY A 155 -12.38 -6.85 0.53
N ARG A 156 -13.05 -8.01 0.41
CA ARG A 156 -14.30 -8.13 -0.33
C ARG A 156 -15.45 -7.66 0.58
N PRO A 157 -16.31 -6.72 0.12
CA PRO A 157 -17.58 -6.47 0.80
C PRO A 157 -18.48 -7.71 0.79
#